data_AF-A0A7A6N5Q3-F1
#
_entry.id   AF-A0A7A6N5Q3-F1
#
_cell.length_a   1.000
_cell.length_b   1.000
_cell.length_c   1.000
_cell.angle_alpha   90.00
_cell.angle_beta   90.00
_cell.angle_gamma   90.00
#
_symmetry.space_group_name_H-M   'P 1'
#
loop_
_entity.id
_entity.type
_entity.pdbx_description
1 polymer ?
#
loop_
_entity_poly.entity_id
_entity_poly.type
_entity_poly.pdbx_seq_one_letter_code
_entity_poly.pdbx_strand_id
1 'polypeptide(L)' 'TNRFMKATGSESAAVVAFASGVQRIARVHQLGLRDKPGRNSAVVEYPVRELFGFDKESIQLIERELLVILSKDVI' A
#
# COMPACT_ATOMS: atom_id res chain seq x y z
N THR A 1 -0.98 4.37 13.12
CA THR A 1 -1.56 3.31 13.99
C THR A 1 -1.86 2.08 13.12
N ASN A 2 -1.81 0.86 13.66
CA ASN A 2 -1.93 -0.40 12.89
C ASN A 2 -3.27 -1.15 13.13
N ARG A 3 -4.25 -0.50 13.76
CA ARG A 3 -5.52 -1.09 14.23
C ARG A 3 -6.27 -1.90 13.16
N PHE A 4 -6.13 -1.51 11.90
CA PHE A 4 -6.86 -2.09 10.77
C PHE A 4 -6.00 -3.00 9.89
N MET A 5 -4.80 -3.35 10.35
CA MET A 5 -3.86 -4.20 9.64
C MET A 5 -3.77 -5.57 10.31
N LYS A 6 -3.56 -6.60 9.50
CA LYS A 6 -3.20 -7.96 9.93
C LYS A 6 -1.86 -8.30 9.28
N ALA A 7 -0.95 -8.84 10.08
CA ALA A 7 0.28 -9.44 9.59
C ALA A 7 0.16 -10.97 9.66
N THR A 8 0.63 -11.67 8.64
CA THR A 8 0.72 -13.13 8.60
C THR A 8 2.09 -13.52 8.04
N GLY A 9 2.71 -14.54 8.62
CA GLY A 9 4.01 -15.05 8.18
C GLY A 9 3.97 -16.56 7.93
N SER A 10 4.88 -17.01 7.08
CA SER A 10 5.22 -18.40 6.78
C SER A 10 6.74 -18.51 6.67
N GLU A 11 7.28 -19.73 6.55
CA GLU A 11 8.73 -19.94 6.42
C GLU A 11 9.34 -19.21 5.22
N SER A 12 8.58 -18.97 4.15
CA SER A 12 9.06 -18.35 2.91
C SER A 12 8.51 -16.96 2.61
N ALA A 13 7.55 -16.45 3.40
CA ALA A 13 6.89 -15.17 3.10
C ALA A 13 6.27 -14.51 4.33
N ALA A 14 6.21 -13.17 4.29
CA ALA A 14 5.45 -12.34 5.21
C ALA A 14 4.50 -11.42 4.43
N VAL A 15 3.28 -11.28 4.91
CA VAL A 15 2.23 -10.45 4.30
C VAL A 15 1.65 -9.52 5.34
N VAL A 16 1.51 -8.25 4.96
CA VAL A 16 0.77 -7.24 5.72
C VAL A 16 -0.41 -6.81 4.87
N ALA A 17 -1.62 -6.99 5.39
CA ALA A 17 -2.86 -6.69 4.68
C ALA A 17 -3.86 -5.97 5.60
N PHE A 18 -4.88 -5.35 5.00
CA PHE A 18 -6.01 -4.84 5.75
C PHE A 18 -6.83 -5.96 6.38
N ALA A 19 -7.30 -5.76 7.61
CA ALA A 19 -8.26 -6.65 8.25
C ALA A 19 -9.57 -6.73 7.44
N SER A 20 -10.26 -7.87 7.48
CA SER A 20 -11.41 -8.17 6.61
C SER A 20 -12.46 -7.07 6.56
N GLY A 21 -12.81 -6.45 7.70
CA GLY A 21 -13.84 -5.41 7.78
C GLY A 21 -13.50 -4.09 7.06
N VAL A 22 -12.22 -3.81 6.81
CA VAL A 22 -11.77 -2.55 6.16
C VAL A 22 -11.14 -2.75 4.79
N GLN A 23 -10.87 -4.00 4.38
CA GLN A 23 -10.22 -4.30 3.11
C GLN A 23 -11.02 -3.77 1.90
N ARG A 24 -12.36 -3.85 1.97
CA ARG A 24 -13.24 -3.27 0.95
C ARG A 24 -13.07 -1.75 0.86
N ILE A 25 -13.10 -1.07 2.01
CA ILE A 25 -12.97 0.39 2.09
C ILE A 25 -11.62 0.82 1.51
N ALA A 26 -10.53 0.16 1.93
CA ALA A 26 -9.20 0.43 1.42
C ALA A 26 -9.12 0.32 -0.12
N ARG A 27 -9.72 -0.72 -0.72
CA ARG A 27 -9.76 -0.87 -2.18
C ARG A 27 -10.56 0.23 -2.88
N VAL A 28 -11.72 0.59 -2.34
CA VAL A 28 -12.57 1.66 -2.91
C VAL A 28 -11.78 2.95 -3.04
N HIS A 29 -11.11 3.37 -1.97
CA HIS A 29 -10.34 4.60 -1.99
C HIS A 29 -9.04 4.48 -2.80
N GLN A 30 -8.35 3.34 -2.73
CA GLN A 30 -7.07 3.16 -3.44
C GLN A 30 -7.25 3.17 -4.96
N LEU A 31 -8.36 2.62 -5.46
CA LEU A 31 -8.64 2.47 -6.89
C LEU A 31 -9.69 3.45 -7.41
N GLY A 32 -10.20 4.36 -6.57
CA GLY A 32 -11.23 5.32 -6.96
C GLY A 32 -12.55 4.67 -7.40
N LEU A 33 -13.00 3.64 -6.69
CA LEU A 33 -14.22 2.92 -7.05
C LEU A 33 -15.48 3.64 -6.57
N ARG A 34 -16.62 3.27 -7.14
CA ARG A 34 -17.93 3.67 -6.65
C ARG A 34 -18.32 2.84 -5.43
N ASP A 35 -18.85 3.49 -4.40
CA ASP A 35 -19.33 2.81 -3.19
C ASP A 35 -20.56 3.49 -2.60
N LYS A 36 -21.31 2.74 -1.78
CA LYS A 36 -22.43 3.25 -0.97
C LYS A 36 -22.04 3.16 0.51
N PRO A 37 -21.53 4.24 1.13
CA PRO A 37 -20.91 4.21 2.45
C PRO A 37 -21.82 3.74 3.60
N GLY A 38 -23.13 3.85 3.43
CA GLY A 38 -24.14 3.43 4.39
C GLY A 38 -25.52 3.25 3.80
N ARG A 39 -26.43 2.62 4.57
CA ARG A 39 -27.79 2.25 4.13
C ARG A 39 -28.57 3.41 3.48
N ASN A 40 -28.42 4.62 4.04
CA ASN A 40 -29.13 5.84 3.61
C ASN A 40 -28.23 6.85 2.88
N SER A 41 -27.02 6.44 2.49
CA SER A 41 -26.12 7.30 1.71
C SER A 41 -26.38 7.17 0.22
N ALA A 42 -26.08 8.21 -0.55
CA ALA A 42 -25.99 8.11 -2.01
C ALA A 42 -24.79 7.25 -2.42
N VAL A 43 -24.82 6.74 -3.65
CA VAL A 43 -23.64 6.15 -4.26
C VAL A 43 -22.66 7.28 -4.57
N VAL A 44 -21.42 7.13 -4.12
CA VAL A 44 -20.34 8.09 -4.30
C VAL A 44 -19.27 7.47 -5.18
N GLU A 45 -18.77 8.23 -6.15
CA GLU A 45 -17.55 7.90 -6.88
C GLU A 45 -16.37 8.54 -6.15
N TYR A 46 -15.43 7.72 -5.70
CA TYR A 46 -14.27 8.21 -4.97
C TYR A 46 -13.14 8.54 -5.96
N PRO A 47 -12.39 9.63 -5.75
CA PRO A 47 -11.17 9.85 -6.50
C PRO A 47 -10.14 8.76 -6.16
N VAL A 48 -9.35 8.35 -7.16
CA VAL A 48 -8.19 7.48 -6.94
C VAL A 48 -7.24 8.18 -5.97
N ARG A 49 -6.82 7.49 -4.93
CA ARG A 49 -5.86 8.04 -3.98
C ARG A 49 -4.50 8.18 -4.64
N GLU A 50 -4.08 9.42 -4.89
CA GLU A 50 -2.73 9.74 -5.34
C GLU A 50 -1.73 9.24 -4.29
N LEU A 51 -0.83 8.36 -4.73
CA LEU A 51 0.29 7.93 -3.90
C LEU A 51 1.37 8.98 -4.04
N PHE A 52 1.93 9.40 -2.90
CA PHE A 52 3.17 10.16 -2.91
C PHE A 52 4.27 9.20 -3.40
N GLY A 53 4.54 9.25 -4.69
CA GLY A 53 5.60 8.48 -5.33
C GLY A 53 6.95 9.12 -5.09
N PHE A 54 7.99 8.39 -5.45
CA PHE A 54 9.32 8.96 -5.62
C PHE A 54 9.39 9.58 -7.02
N ASP A 55 9.98 10.76 -7.13
CA ASP A 55 10.41 11.28 -8.43
C ASP A 55 11.58 10.45 -8.96
N LYS A 56 11.94 10.71 -10.22
CA LYS A 56 12.98 9.94 -10.91
C LYS A 56 14.32 10.03 -10.18
N GLU A 57 14.64 11.20 -9.65
CA GLU A 57 15.85 11.51 -8.93
C GLU A 57 15.92 10.73 -7.61
N SER A 58 14.82 10.69 -6.86
CA SER A 58 14.69 9.92 -5.62
C SER A 58 14.81 8.42 -5.87
N ILE A 59 14.21 7.91 -6.95
CA ILE A 59 14.35 6.49 -7.36
C ILE A 59 15.82 6.18 -7.64
N GLN A 60 16.49 7.00 -8.44
CA GLN A 60 17.90 6.81 -8.78
C GLN A 60 18.81 6.85 -7.56
N LEU A 61 18.51 7.71 -6.58
CA LEU A 61 19.24 7.76 -5.33
C LEU A 61 19.06 6.47 -4.54
N ILE A 62 17.82 6.02 -4.35
CA ILE A 62 17.50 4.78 -3.61
C ILE A 62 18.16 3.57 -4.29
N GLU A 63 18.07 3.45 -5.61
CA GLU A 63 18.69 2.36 -6.37
C GLU A 63 20.20 2.34 -6.19
N ARG A 64 20.86 3.51 -6.22
CA ARG A 64 22.30 3.62 -6.05
C ARG A 64 22.72 3.21 -4.63
N GLU A 65 22.01 3.67 -3.61
CA GLU A 65 22.26 3.29 -2.22
C GLU A 65 22.04 1.79 -1.99
N LEU A 66 20.98 1.21 -2.56
CA LEU A 66 20.74 -0.23 -2.52
C LEU A 66 21.88 -1.02 -3.16
N LEU A 67 22.36 -0.60 -4.34
CA LEU A 67 23.49 -1.25 -5.00
C LEU A 67 24.76 -1.18 -4.15
N VAL A 68 25.06 -0.03 -3.54
CA VAL A 68 26.24 0.12 -2.66
C VAL A 68 26.17 -0.80 -1.45
N ILE A 69 24.99 -0.95 -0.84
CA ILE A 69 24.79 -1.84 0.31
C ILE A 69 24.96 -3.30 -0.14
N LEU A 70 24.24 -3.71 -1.19
CA LEU A 70 24.28 -5.09 -1.69
C LEU A 70 25.65 -5.49 -2.25
N SER A 71 26.41 -4.55 -2.84
CA SER A 71 27.76 -4.81 -3.34
C SER A 71 28.81 -4.91 -2.24
N LYS A 72 28.51 -4.45 -1.01
CA LYS A 72 29.41 -4.61 0.15
C LYS A 72 29.23 -5.95 0.84
N ASP A 73 28.06 -6.56 0.70
CA ASP A 73 27.73 -7.87 1.27
C ASP A 73 28.03 -9.03 0.30
N VAL A 74 28.44 -8.73 -0.94
CA VAL A 74 29.02 -9.68 -1.88
C VAL A 74 30.54 -9.46 -1.85
N ILE A 75 31.25 -10.48 -1.37
CA ILE A 75 32.71 -10.61 -1.20
C ILE A 75 33.53 -9.87 -2.28
#